data_AF-G9MLQ1-F1
#
_entry.id   AF-G9MLQ1-F1
#
_cell.length_a   1.000
_cell.length_b   1.000
_cell.length_c   1.000
_cell.angle_alpha   90.00
_cell.angle_beta   90.00
_cell.angle_gamma   90.00
#
_symmetry.space_group_name_H-M   'P 1'
#
loop_
_entity.id
_entity.type
_entity.pdbx_description
1 polymer ?
#
loop_
_entity_poly.entity_id
_entity_poly.type
_entity_poly.pdbx_seq_one_letter_code
_entity_poly.pdbx_strand_id
1 'polypeptide(L)'
;MDSLPFELVSQILQNLPQGDYKSARLTCQAFNAALAKPTFTTLATFIDPAIAQETIEKMAADLSRRPKAIWSPGCSVPKGLPVPESFLFAMHVALRGTPEESDVGSEMSVTARDFGRSIGMDELTEETLRQALFRYSLYLSYIYSGEGEAPQLWVMN
;
A
#
# COMPACT_ATOMS: atom_id res chain seq x y z
N MET A 1 -2.45 12.06 -22.61
CA MET A 1 -1.51 10.93 -22.46
C MET A 1 -2.24 9.60 -22.55
N ASP A 2 -3.54 9.55 -22.27
CA ASP A 2 -4.31 8.30 -22.20
C ASP A 2 -4.60 7.65 -23.57
N SER A 3 -4.23 8.32 -24.67
CA SER A 3 -4.26 7.77 -26.02
C SER A 3 -2.92 7.15 -26.47
N LEU A 4 -1.89 7.15 -25.61
CA LEU A 4 -0.60 6.55 -25.93
C LEU A 4 -0.63 5.03 -25.71
N PRO A 5 -0.01 4.24 -26.61
CA PRO A 5 0.21 2.82 -26.38
C PRO A 5 0.96 2.55 -25.07
N PHE A 6 0.61 1.46 -24.41
CA PHE A 6 1.19 1.05 -23.14
C PHE A 6 2.72 0.89 -23.19
N GLU A 7 3.26 0.49 -24.35
CA GLU A 7 4.69 0.34 -24.60
C GLU A 7 5.43 1.68 -24.50
N LEU A 8 4.84 2.76 -25.02
CA LEU A 8 5.43 4.10 -24.94
C LEU A 8 5.35 4.64 -23.53
N VAL A 9 4.23 4.41 -22.83
CA VAL A 9 4.10 4.76 -21.41
C VAL A 9 5.17 4.04 -20.59
N SER A 10 5.35 2.73 -20.81
CA SER A 10 6.35 1.92 -20.12
C SER A 10 7.78 2.42 -20.39
N GLN A 11 8.11 2.77 -21.63
CA GLN A 11 9.42 3.34 -21.98
C GLN A 11 9.67 4.69 -21.30
N ILE A 12 8.67 5.57 -21.23
CA ILE A 12 8.80 6.85 -20.52
C ILE A 12 9.09 6.61 -19.04
N LEU A 13 8.36 5.68 -18.41
CA LEU A 13 8.50 5.35 -17.00
C LEU A 13 9.85 4.67 -16.66
N GLN A 14 10.41 3.88 -17.57
CA GLN A 14 11.75 3.30 -17.40
C GLN A 14 12.86 4.35 -17.37
N ASN A 15 12.64 5.51 -18.00
CA ASN A 15 13.61 6.62 -17.99
C ASN A 15 13.45 7.56 -16.78
N LEU A 16 12.41 7.38 -15.97
CA LEU A 16 12.19 8.15 -14.74
C LEU A 16 12.95 7.53 -13.56
N PRO A 17 13.59 8.34 -12.68
CA PRO A 17 14.08 7.87 -11.40
C PRO A 17 12.96 7.26 -10.56
N GLN A 18 13.24 6.16 -9.85
CA GLN A 18 12.23 5.49 -9.00
C GLN A 18 11.63 6.39 -7.92
N GLY A 19 12.38 7.38 -7.45
CA GLY A 19 11.90 8.38 -6.48
C GLY A 19 10.72 9.21 -7.00
N ASP A 20 10.64 9.41 -8.31
CA ASP A 20 9.62 10.24 -8.95
C ASP A 20 8.35 9.47 -9.32
N TYR A 21 8.35 8.14 -9.17
CA TYR A 21 7.21 7.29 -9.57
C TYR A 21 5.93 7.66 -8.83
N LYS A 22 6.01 8.04 -7.55
CA LYS A 22 4.83 8.47 -6.78
C LYS A 22 4.19 9.72 -7.38
N SER A 23 4.99 10.69 -7.76
CA SER A 23 4.52 11.94 -8.38
C SER A 23 4.03 11.69 -9.80
N ALA A 24 4.77 10.91 -10.60
CA ALA A 24 4.39 10.55 -11.96
C ALA A 24 3.03 9.83 -12.01
N ARG A 25 2.77 8.95 -11.04
CA ARG A 25 1.50 8.23 -10.90
C ARG A 25 0.27 9.16 -10.81
N LEU A 26 0.42 10.34 -10.22
CA LEU A 26 -0.67 11.30 -10.01
C LEU A 26 -0.95 12.18 -11.24
N THR A 27 -0.15 12.07 -12.31
CA THR A 27 -0.25 12.97 -13.46
C THR A 27 -1.36 12.59 -14.44
N CYS A 28 -1.59 11.31 -14.68
CA CYS A 28 -2.61 10.81 -15.62
C CYS A 28 -2.99 9.36 -15.32
N GLN A 29 -4.12 8.92 -15.89
CA GLN A 29 -4.67 7.59 -15.66
C GLN A 29 -3.75 6.49 -16.22
N ALA A 30 -3.15 6.70 -17.40
CA ALA A 30 -2.21 5.75 -17.98
C ALA A 30 -0.97 5.50 -17.09
N PHE A 31 -0.42 6.55 -16.48
CA PHE A 31 0.71 6.41 -15.56
C PHE A 31 0.27 5.77 -14.25
N ASN A 32 -0.92 6.09 -13.76
CA ASN A 32 -1.49 5.42 -12.60
C ASN A 32 -1.66 3.91 -12.87
N ALA A 33 -2.21 3.52 -14.02
CA ALA A 33 -2.37 2.12 -14.42
C ALA A 33 -1.03 1.36 -14.41
N ALA A 34 0.00 1.94 -15.02
CA ALA A 34 1.31 1.30 -15.11
C ALA A 34 2.06 1.23 -13.76
N LEU A 35 1.97 2.28 -12.92
CA LEU A 35 2.77 2.40 -11.71
C LEU A 35 2.07 1.98 -10.43
N ALA A 36 0.73 1.86 -10.39
CA ALA A 36 0.04 1.66 -9.12
C ALA A 36 0.38 0.32 -8.47
N LYS A 37 0.42 -0.77 -9.23
CA LYS A 37 0.80 -2.09 -8.70
C LYS A 37 2.24 -2.09 -8.16
N PRO A 38 3.27 -1.65 -8.92
CA PRO A 38 4.63 -1.49 -8.40
C PRO A 38 4.70 -0.65 -7.12
N THR A 39 3.94 0.45 -7.06
CA THR A 39 3.94 1.38 -5.92
C THR A 39 3.45 0.74 -4.62
N PHE A 40 2.49 -0.19 -4.71
CA PHE A 40 1.90 -0.86 -3.55
C PHE A 40 2.44 -2.28 -3.32
N THR A 41 3.46 -2.74 -4.07
CA THR A 41 4.04 -4.09 -3.88
C THR A 41 4.45 -4.34 -2.43
N THR A 42 5.09 -3.36 -1.77
CA THR A 42 5.47 -3.47 -0.36
C THR A 42 4.26 -3.51 0.55
N LEU A 43 3.14 -2.87 0.21
CA LEU A 43 1.90 -2.99 0.99
C LEU A 43 1.34 -4.42 0.92
N ALA A 44 1.34 -5.04 -0.26
CA ALA A 44 0.85 -6.41 -0.44
C ALA A 44 1.59 -7.43 0.44
N THR A 45 2.91 -7.26 0.66
CA THR A 45 3.67 -8.20 1.49
C THR A 45 3.28 -8.17 2.97
N PHE A 46 2.61 -7.10 3.44
CA PHE A 46 2.19 -6.97 4.84
C PHE A 46 0.92 -7.78 5.16
N ILE A 47 0.33 -8.42 4.15
CA ILE A 47 -0.81 -9.34 4.36
C ILE A 47 -0.38 -10.62 5.11
N ASP A 48 0.88 -11.02 4.94
CA ASP A 48 1.50 -12.10 5.70
C ASP A 48 2.06 -11.52 7.02
N PRO A 49 1.52 -11.91 8.19
CA PRO A 49 1.99 -11.40 9.47
C PRO A 49 3.46 -11.67 9.76
N ALA A 50 4.00 -12.80 9.29
CA ALA A 50 5.39 -13.16 9.51
C ALA A 50 6.32 -12.25 8.70
N ILE A 51 6.01 -12.02 7.43
CA ILE A 51 6.77 -11.10 6.56
C ILE A 51 6.67 -9.66 7.07
N ALA A 52 5.47 -9.23 7.48
CA ALA A 52 5.26 -7.91 8.06
C ALA A 52 6.13 -7.69 9.30
N GLN A 53 6.15 -8.66 10.22
CA GLN A 53 6.93 -8.60 11.45
C GLN A 53 8.44 -8.56 11.16
N GLU A 54 8.92 -9.49 10.33
CA GLU A 54 10.34 -9.56 9.94
C GLU A 54 10.79 -8.26 9.26
N THR A 55 9.95 -7.67 8.41
CA THR A 55 10.26 -6.40 7.72
C THR A 55 10.45 -5.27 8.72
N ILE A 56 9.55 -5.11 9.69
CA ILE A 56 9.66 -4.03 10.68
C ILE A 56 10.85 -4.26 11.61
N GLU A 57 11.10 -5.50 12.04
CA GLU A 57 12.25 -5.84 12.89
C GLU A 57 13.57 -5.53 12.19
N LYS A 58 13.72 -5.88 10.90
CA LYS A 58 14.89 -5.50 10.11
C LYS A 58 15.09 -3.99 10.06
N MET A 59 14.01 -3.22 9.88
CA MET A 59 14.07 -1.77 9.81
C MET A 59 14.39 -1.13 11.17
N ALA A 60 13.91 -1.72 12.27
CA ALA A 60 14.21 -1.27 13.62
C ALA A 60 15.63 -1.64 14.08
N ALA A 61 16.16 -2.75 13.59
CA ALA A 61 17.53 -3.20 13.87
C ALA A 61 18.60 -2.39 13.11
N ASP A 62 18.22 -1.63 12.08
CA ASP A 62 19.13 -0.75 11.34
C ASP A 62 19.55 0.44 12.20
N LEU A 63 20.67 0.29 12.91
CA LEU A 63 21.25 1.32 13.77
C LEU A 63 21.74 2.57 13.01
N SER A 64 21.89 2.49 11.68
CA SER A 64 22.24 3.66 10.86
C SER A 64 21.08 4.64 10.74
N ARG A 65 19.85 4.16 10.94
CA ARG A 65 18.63 4.95 10.93
C ARG A 65 18.13 5.06 12.35
N ARG A 66 18.12 6.28 12.91
CA ARG A 66 17.48 6.50 14.20
C ARG A 66 15.97 6.38 14.01
N PRO A 67 15.29 5.38 14.59
CA PRO A 67 13.85 5.25 14.45
C PRO A 67 13.18 6.47 15.06
N LYS A 68 12.38 7.17 14.26
CA LYS A 68 11.50 8.25 14.76
C LYS A 68 10.13 7.73 15.18
N ALA A 69 9.86 6.45 14.93
CA ALA A 69 8.68 5.75 15.41
C ALA A 69 8.65 5.76 16.94
N ILE A 70 7.49 6.09 17.51
CA ILE A 70 7.26 6.08 18.97
C ILE A 70 6.96 4.66 19.47
N TRP A 71 6.59 3.74 18.58
CA TRP A 71 6.16 2.38 18.93
C TRP A 71 7.22 1.33 18.62
N SER A 72 7.30 0.31 19.47
CA SER A 72 8.17 -0.85 19.28
C SER A 72 7.70 -1.73 18.12
N PRO A 73 8.59 -2.47 17.43
CA PRO A 73 8.21 -3.39 16.35
C PRO A 73 7.21 -4.47 16.80
N GLY A 74 7.31 -4.92 18.05
CA GLY A 74 6.45 -5.95 18.63
C GLY A 74 5.17 -5.41 19.28
N CYS A 75 4.79 -4.14 19.09
CA CYS A 75 3.55 -3.64 19.68
C CYS A 75 2.34 -4.38 19.13
N SER A 76 1.31 -4.53 19.96
CA SER A 76 0.05 -5.15 19.56
C SER A 76 -0.81 -4.16 18.77
N VAL A 77 -1.68 -4.72 17.92
CA VAL A 77 -2.62 -3.91 17.13
C VAL A 77 -3.75 -3.43 18.03
N PRO A 78 -4.10 -2.12 17.99
CA PRO A 78 -5.24 -1.61 18.74
C PRO A 78 -6.54 -2.34 18.39
N LYS A 79 -7.29 -2.72 19.42
CA LYS A 79 -8.60 -3.36 19.23
C LYS A 79 -9.58 -2.38 18.59
N GLY A 80 -10.33 -2.86 17.60
CA GLY A 80 -11.36 -2.05 16.94
C GLY A 80 -10.82 -0.95 16.04
N LEU A 81 -9.56 -1.01 15.62
CA LEU A 81 -9.01 -0.10 14.62
C LEU A 81 -9.83 -0.27 13.32
N PRO A 82 -10.49 0.78 12.80
CA PRO A 82 -11.22 0.69 11.55
C PRO A 82 -10.24 0.44 10.40
N VAL A 83 -10.70 -0.27 9.38
CA VAL A 83 -9.94 -0.46 8.13
C VAL A 83 -10.57 0.47 7.10
N PRO A 84 -9.90 1.59 6.74
CA PRO A 84 -10.44 2.55 5.78
C PRO A 84 -10.56 1.97 4.38
N GLU A 85 -11.52 2.47 3.61
CA GLU A 85 -11.72 2.06 2.20
C GLU A 85 -10.51 2.41 1.33
N SER A 86 -9.83 3.53 1.63
CA SER A 86 -8.59 3.96 0.97
C SER A 86 -7.50 2.88 1.03
N PHE A 87 -7.35 2.26 2.20
CA PHE A 87 -6.42 1.15 2.42
C PHE A 87 -6.85 -0.11 1.66
N LEU A 88 -8.14 -0.46 1.70
CA LEU A 88 -8.67 -1.62 0.97
C LEU A 88 -8.46 -1.46 -0.54
N PHE A 89 -8.71 -0.27 -1.08
CA PHE A 89 -8.46 0.03 -2.48
C PHE A 89 -6.97 -0.12 -2.84
N ALA A 90 -6.07 0.45 -2.03
CA ALA A 90 -4.63 0.32 -2.24
C ALA A 90 -4.18 -1.16 -2.18
N MET A 91 -4.71 -1.94 -1.24
CA MET A 91 -4.42 -3.37 -1.11
C MET A 91 -4.95 -4.18 -2.30
N HIS A 92 -6.15 -3.86 -2.78
CA HIS A 92 -6.69 -4.48 -4.00
C HIS A 92 -5.77 -4.24 -5.19
N VAL A 93 -5.34 -2.98 -5.37
CA VAL A 93 -4.42 -2.60 -6.45
C VAL A 93 -3.06 -3.28 -6.30
N ALA A 94 -2.57 -3.44 -5.07
CA ALA A 94 -1.31 -4.13 -4.80
C ALA A 94 -1.34 -5.61 -5.23
N LEU A 95 -2.45 -6.30 -4.94
CA LEU A 95 -2.58 -7.75 -5.15
C LEU A 95 -3.02 -8.10 -6.57
N ARG A 96 -4.02 -7.39 -7.10
CA ARG A 96 -4.65 -7.67 -8.40
C ARG A 96 -4.18 -6.75 -9.52
N GLY A 97 -3.68 -5.55 -9.19
CA GLY A 97 -3.38 -4.50 -10.16
C GLY A 97 -4.49 -3.46 -10.25
N THR A 98 -4.33 -2.44 -11.09
CA THR A 98 -5.43 -1.51 -11.34
C THR A 98 -6.63 -2.28 -11.89
N PRO A 99 -7.86 -1.97 -11.44
CA PRO A 99 -9.03 -2.48 -12.13
C PRO A 99 -8.96 -1.93 -13.56
N GLU A 100 -8.52 -2.77 -14.50
CA GLU A 100 -8.89 -2.57 -15.90
C GLU A 100 -10.42 -2.52 -15.94
N GLU A 101 -10.94 -1.63 -16.78
CA GLU A 101 -12.35 -1.27 -17.03
C GLU A 101 -13.31 -2.47 -17.09
N SER A 102 -13.48 -3.15 -15.97
CA SER A 102 -14.50 -4.15 -15.71
C SER A 102 -15.65 -3.36 -15.11
N ASP A 103 -16.33 -2.64 -16.00
CA ASP A 103 -17.75 -2.32 -15.96
C ASP A 103 -18.35 -2.08 -14.56
N VAL A 104 -17.74 -1.21 -13.76
CA VAL A 104 -18.45 -0.56 -12.67
C VAL A 104 -17.76 0.74 -12.30
N GLY A 105 -18.36 1.85 -12.74
CA GLY A 105 -18.44 3.05 -11.91
C GLY A 105 -19.30 2.82 -10.66
N SER A 106 -19.24 1.63 -10.05
CA SER A 106 -19.72 1.42 -8.70
C SER A 106 -18.60 1.91 -7.81
N GLU A 107 -18.94 2.86 -6.95
CA GLU A 107 -18.35 2.93 -5.63
C GLU A 107 -18.16 1.49 -5.15
N MET A 108 -16.94 0.96 -5.23
CA MET A 108 -16.63 -0.34 -4.71
C MET A 108 -16.54 -0.09 -3.21
N SER A 109 -17.70 -0.06 -2.54
CA SER A 109 -17.80 -0.05 -1.08
C SER A 109 -17.36 -1.43 -0.60
N VAL A 110 -16.08 -1.76 -0.83
CA VAL A 110 -15.49 -3.02 -0.39
C VAL A 110 -15.36 -2.88 1.10
N THR A 111 -16.21 -3.57 1.82
CA THR A 111 -16.01 -3.73 3.26
C THR A 111 -14.83 -4.67 3.47
N ALA A 112 -14.12 -4.53 4.60
CA ALA A 112 -13.03 -5.44 4.94
C ALA A 112 -13.49 -6.92 5.01
N ARG A 113 -14.78 -7.16 5.25
CA ARG A 113 -15.40 -8.49 5.27
C ARG A 113 -15.55 -9.10 3.88
N ASP A 114 -15.79 -8.29 2.86
CA ASP A 114 -16.00 -8.75 1.49
C ASP A 114 -14.70 -8.72 0.66
N PHE A 115 -13.67 -8.06 1.19
CA PHE A 115 -12.37 -7.92 0.54
C PHE A 115 -11.72 -9.26 0.21
N GLY A 116 -11.68 -10.22 1.15
CA GLY A 116 -11.11 -11.55 0.90
C GLY A 116 -11.72 -12.22 -0.33
N ARG A 117 -13.05 -12.17 -0.45
CA ARG A 117 -13.79 -12.71 -1.61
C ARG A 117 -13.47 -11.99 -2.91
N SER A 118 -13.37 -10.66 -2.89
CA SER A 118 -13.10 -9.88 -4.11
C SER A 118 -11.73 -10.19 -4.72
N ILE A 119 -10.75 -10.58 -3.89
CA ILE A 119 -9.42 -10.97 -4.35
C ILE A 119 -9.21 -12.49 -4.42
N GLY A 120 -10.22 -13.31 -4.16
CA GLY A 120 -10.13 -14.78 -4.17
C GLY A 120 -9.30 -15.38 -3.03
N MET A 121 -9.25 -14.71 -1.88
CA MET A 121 -8.62 -15.15 -0.62
C MET A 121 -9.69 -15.24 0.47
N ASP A 122 -10.52 -16.27 0.43
CA ASP A 122 -11.67 -16.42 1.33
C ASP A 122 -11.29 -16.58 2.82
N GLU A 123 -10.06 -17.01 3.09
CA GLU A 123 -9.53 -17.12 4.45
C GLU A 123 -9.08 -15.78 5.04
N LEU A 124 -9.03 -14.73 4.23
CA LEU A 124 -8.57 -13.42 4.68
C LEU A 124 -9.62 -12.77 5.58
N THR A 125 -9.26 -12.59 6.85
CA THR A 125 -10.14 -11.96 7.84
C THR A 125 -9.94 -10.45 7.89
N GLU A 126 -10.97 -9.73 8.34
CA GLU A 126 -10.86 -8.32 8.68
C GLU A 126 -9.75 -8.05 9.71
N GLU A 127 -9.51 -8.99 10.63
CA GLU A 127 -8.42 -8.90 11.60
C GLU A 127 -7.05 -8.97 10.93
N THR A 128 -6.87 -9.83 9.93
CA THR A 128 -5.64 -9.87 9.12
C THR A 128 -5.40 -8.54 8.41
N LEU A 129 -6.45 -7.95 7.81
CA LEU A 129 -6.37 -6.65 7.14
C LEU A 129 -6.02 -5.52 8.11
N ARG A 130 -6.62 -5.53 9.31
CA ARG A 130 -6.33 -4.58 10.37
C ARG A 130 -4.88 -4.69 10.84
N GLN A 131 -4.38 -5.93 10.98
CA GLN A 131 -2.98 -6.17 11.33
C GLN A 131 -2.03 -5.67 10.25
N ALA A 132 -2.32 -5.98 8.98
CA ALA A 132 -1.55 -5.49 7.84
C ALA A 132 -1.51 -3.96 7.80
N LEU A 133 -2.67 -3.30 7.97
CA LEU A 133 -2.80 -1.84 8.02
C LEU A 133 -1.92 -1.24 9.11
N PHE A 134 -2.05 -1.73 10.34
CA PHE A 134 -1.31 -1.20 11.46
C PHE A 134 0.19 -1.43 11.30
N ARG A 135 0.61 -2.64 10.92
CA ARG A 135 2.02 -2.98 10.70
C ARG A 135 2.62 -2.16 9.56
N TYR A 136 1.88 -1.94 8.47
CA TYR A 136 2.35 -1.11 7.36
C TYR A 136 2.48 0.36 7.77
N SER A 137 1.52 0.90 8.54
CA SER A 137 1.63 2.25 9.10
C SER A 137 2.87 2.41 10.01
N LEU A 138 3.18 1.37 10.80
CA LEU A 138 4.36 1.33 11.64
C LEU A 138 5.62 1.32 10.79
N TYR A 139 5.69 0.47 9.76
CA TYR A 139 6.78 0.45 8.79
C TYR A 139 7.01 1.84 8.15
N LEU A 140 5.94 2.51 7.72
CA LEU A 140 6.02 3.86 7.17
C LEU A 140 6.62 4.87 8.16
N SER A 141 6.30 4.74 9.44
CA SER A 141 6.90 5.58 10.50
C SER A 141 8.39 5.30 10.74
N TYR A 142 8.87 4.07 10.47
CA TYR A 142 10.30 3.71 10.57
C TYR A 142 11.13 4.25 9.41
N ILE A 143 10.56 4.35 8.20
CA ILE A 143 11.25 4.92 7.03
C ILE A 143 11.14 6.44 6.93
N TYR A 144 10.28 7.05 7.76
CA TYR A 144 10.03 8.47 7.68
C TYR A 144 11.22 9.29 8.20
N SER A 145 11.78 10.13 7.32
CA SER A 145 12.89 11.03 7.67
C SER A 145 12.48 12.18 8.59
N GLY A 146 11.18 12.43 8.79
CA GLY A 146 10.67 13.56 9.57
C GLY A 146 10.40 14.82 8.75
N GLU A 147 10.61 14.79 7.43
CA GLU A 147 10.39 15.93 6.54
C GLU A 147 9.05 15.79 5.80
N GLY A 148 8.21 16.83 5.87
CA GLY A 148 6.93 16.89 5.18
C GLY A 148 5.77 16.27 5.97
N GLU A 149 4.81 15.71 5.24
CA GLU A 149 3.66 15.03 5.82
C GLU A 149 4.01 13.57 6.16
N ALA A 150 3.54 13.08 7.30
CA ALA A 150 3.85 11.73 7.76
C ALA A 150 3.21 10.69 6.83
N PRO A 151 3.98 9.77 6.24
CA PRO A 151 3.53 8.88 5.17
C PRO A 151 2.44 7.90 5.63
N GLN A 152 2.28 7.66 6.93
CA GLN A 152 1.25 6.80 7.47
C GLN A 152 -0.15 7.43 7.52
N LEU A 153 -0.29 8.75 7.29
CA LEU A 153 -1.58 9.45 7.44
C LEU A 153 -2.62 9.00 6.41
N TRP A 154 -2.22 8.75 5.16
CA TRP A 154 -3.15 8.26 4.13
C TRP A 154 -3.67 6.85 4.42
N VAL A 155 -2.92 6.05 5.18
CA VAL A 155 -3.30 4.66 5.55
C VAL A 155 -4.38 4.64 6.63
N MET A 156 -4.43 5.70 7.45
CA MET A 156 -5.27 5.80 8.65
C MET A 156 -6.53 6.66 8.45
N ASN A 157 -6.67 7.31 7.29
CA ASN A 157 -7.80 8.15 6.90
C ASN A 157 -8.65 7.45 5.85
#